data_AF-A0AAV0AGR5-F1
#
_entry.id   AF-A0AAV0AGR5-F1
#
_cell.length_a   1.000
_cell.length_b   1.000
_cell.length_c   1.000
_cell.angle_alpha   90.00
_cell.angle_beta   90.00
_cell.angle_gamma   90.00
#
_symmetry.space_group_name_H-M   'P 1'
#
loop_
_entity.id
_entity.type
_entity.pdbx_description
1 polymer ?
#
loop_
_entity_poly.entity_id
_entity_poly.type
_entity_poly.pdbx_seq_one_letter_code
_entity_poly.pdbx_strand_id
1 'polypeptide(L)'
;EADELKYDENFLLSQKEFSEAIEKYTKAIQLVLTNPVYYSNQSAAQSQLGAHDKAIKEAMKALEVDLGFIKAHSRLGHGYFCPGKYEKVLEVFLTCLLIN
;
A
#
# COMPACT_ATOMS: atom_id res chain seq x y z
N GLU A 1 0.45 -24.56 3.31
CA GLU A 1 -0.80 -23.76 3.20
C GLU A 1 -0.52 -22.25 3.28
N ALA A 2 0.58 -21.79 2.65
CA ALA A 2 0.99 -20.38 2.64
C ALA A 2 1.16 -19.83 1.21
N ASP A 3 0.87 -20.64 0.19
CA ASP A 3 1.08 -20.30 -1.22
C ASP A 3 -0.20 -19.79 -1.93
N GLU A 4 -1.36 -19.84 -1.28
CA GLU A 4 -2.63 -19.38 -1.86
C GLU A 4 -2.80 -17.85 -1.84
N LEU A 5 -2.06 -17.14 -0.99
CA LEU A 5 -2.09 -15.67 -0.91
C LEU A 5 -1.23 -14.99 -1.99
N LYS A 6 -0.53 -15.78 -2.81
CA LYS A 6 0.41 -15.27 -3.82
C LYS A 6 -0.26 -14.94 -5.16
N TYR A 7 -1.53 -15.29 -5.35
CA TYR A 7 -2.13 -15.34 -6.68
C TYR A 7 -2.94 -14.15 -7.17
N ASP A 8 -3.20 -13.13 -6.36
CA ASP A 8 -4.02 -12.01 -6.84
C ASP A 8 -3.34 -10.65 -6.74
N GLU A 9 -2.15 -10.56 -7.33
CA GLU A 9 -1.68 -9.29 -7.91
C GLU A 9 -2.52 -8.86 -9.13
N ASN A 10 -3.35 -9.75 -9.69
CA ASN A 10 -4.17 -9.52 -10.88
C ASN A 10 -5.68 -9.34 -10.62
N PHE A 11 -6.15 -9.34 -9.38
CA PHE A 11 -7.56 -9.11 -9.03
C PHE A 11 -7.88 -7.61 -9.02
N LEU A 12 -7.62 -6.96 -10.15
CA LEU A 12 -7.96 -5.57 -10.37
C LEU A 12 -9.36 -5.51 -10.96
N LEU A 13 -10.31 -5.48 -10.04
CA LEU A 13 -11.73 -5.68 -10.27
C LEU A 13 -12.54 -4.38 -10.32
N SER A 14 -13.87 -4.46 -10.28
CA SER A 14 -14.73 -3.28 -10.23
C SER A 14 -14.54 -2.47 -8.94
N GLN A 15 -15.01 -1.21 -8.91
CA GLN A 15 -14.93 -0.36 -7.71
C GLN A 15 -15.52 -1.00 -6.44
N LYS A 16 -16.56 -1.82 -6.59
CA LYS A 16 -17.18 -2.53 -5.48
C LYS A 16 -16.20 -3.50 -4.83
N GLU A 17 -15.47 -4.24 -5.66
CA GLU A 17 -14.56 -5.29 -5.22
C GLU A 17 -13.30 -4.70 -4.57
N PHE A 18 -12.84 -3.51 -5.03
CA PHE A 18 -11.78 -2.77 -4.31
C PHE A 18 -12.21 -2.32 -2.92
N SER A 19 -13.46 -1.87 -2.77
CA SER A 19 -13.98 -1.44 -1.46
C SER A 19 -14.05 -2.61 -0.48
N GLU A 20 -14.56 -3.77 -0.93
CA GLU A 20 -14.57 -4.99 -0.13
C GLU A 20 -13.14 -5.48 0.21
N ALA A 21 -12.20 -5.36 -0.74
CA ALA A 21 -10.79 -5.69 -0.50
C ALA A 21 -10.17 -4.81 0.59
N ILE A 22 -10.44 -3.50 0.58
CA ILE A 22 -9.98 -2.56 1.61
C ILE A 22 -10.49 -2.96 2.99
N GLU A 23 -11.74 -3.39 3.12
CA GLU A 23 -12.29 -3.86 4.40
C GLU A 23 -11.59 -5.13 4.89
N LYS A 24 -11.36 -6.10 3.99
CA LYS A 24 -10.63 -7.34 4.32
C LYS A 24 -9.21 -7.04 4.80
N TYR A 25 -8.47 -6.18 4.09
CA TYR A 25 -7.14 -5.79 4.52
C TYR A 25 -7.15 -5.01 5.83
N THR A 26 -8.14 -4.15 6.07
CA THR A 26 -8.30 -3.45 7.36
C THR A 26 -8.42 -4.45 8.52
N LYS A 27 -9.25 -5.49 8.35
CA LYS A 27 -9.40 -6.56 9.36
C LYS A 27 -8.11 -7.36 9.52
N ALA A 28 -7.43 -7.70 8.42
CA ALA A 28 -6.15 -8.43 8.47
C ALA A 28 -5.06 -7.65 9.21
N ILE A 29 -4.97 -6.33 8.97
CA ILE A 29 -4.06 -5.41 9.66
C ILE A 29 -4.33 -5.39 11.17
N GLN A 30 -5.60 -5.37 11.58
CA GLN A 30 -5.95 -5.41 13.01
C GLN A 30 -5.51 -6.72 13.71
N LEU A 31 -5.41 -7.81 12.96
CA LEU A 31 -4.96 -9.10 13.47
C LEU A 31 -3.43 -9.23 13.44
N VAL A 32 -2.78 -8.70 12.39
CA VAL A 32 -1.34 -8.81 12.15
C VAL A 32 -0.79 -7.49 11.63
N LEU A 33 -0.36 -6.64 12.55
CA LEU A 33 0.20 -5.30 12.28
C LEU A 33 1.60 -5.35 11.65
N THR A 34 2.27 -6.50 11.71
CA THR A 34 3.68 -6.65 11.29
C THR A 34 3.84 -7.20 9.87
N ASN A 35 2.74 -7.36 9.12
CA ASN A 35 2.80 -7.85 7.75
C ASN A 35 2.69 -6.69 6.74
N PRO A 36 3.80 -6.28 6.08
CA PRO A 36 3.80 -5.13 5.15
C PRO A 36 2.95 -5.38 3.90
N VAL A 37 2.67 -6.65 3.57
CA VAL A 37 1.87 -7.05 2.40
C VAL A 37 0.44 -6.49 2.51
N TYR A 38 -0.18 -6.53 3.69
CA TYR A 38 -1.56 -6.06 3.86
C TYR A 38 -1.69 -4.56 3.60
N TYR A 39 -0.75 -3.77 4.13
CA TYR A 39 -0.69 -2.33 3.89
C TYR A 39 -0.44 -2.00 2.41
N SER A 40 0.48 -2.71 1.76
CA SER A 40 0.75 -2.53 0.31
C SER A 40 -0.44 -2.89 -0.58
N ASN A 41 -1.16 -3.97 -0.26
CA ASN A 41 -2.33 -4.36 -1.05
C ASN A 41 -3.52 -3.43 -0.80
N GLN A 42 -3.69 -2.94 0.44
CA GLN A 42 -4.67 -1.90 0.74
C GLN A 42 -4.35 -0.60 -0.02
N SER A 43 -3.06 -0.22 -0.07
CA SER A 43 -2.60 0.92 -0.87
C SER A 43 -2.97 0.77 -2.35
N ALA A 44 -2.73 -0.40 -2.93
CA ALA A 44 -3.09 -0.71 -4.31
C ALA A 44 -4.59 -0.51 -4.56
N ALA A 45 -5.45 -1.09 -3.71
CA ALA A 45 -6.90 -0.98 -3.84
C ALA A 45 -7.38 0.48 -3.71
N GLN A 46 -6.81 1.26 -2.80
CA GLN A 46 -7.12 2.70 -2.66
C GLN A 46 -6.72 3.49 -3.92
N SER A 47 -5.57 3.19 -4.53
CA SER A 47 -5.15 3.84 -5.79
C SER A 47 -6.14 3.58 -6.93
N GLN A 48 -6.70 2.37 -7.01
CA GLN A 48 -7.68 2.03 -8.05
C GLN A 48 -9.02 2.73 -7.87
N LEU A 49 -9.35 3.13 -6.64
CA LEU A 49 -10.50 3.98 -6.34
C LEU A 49 -10.19 5.49 -6.54
N GLY A 50 -9.00 5.85 -7.01
CA GLY A 50 -8.55 7.24 -7.14
C GLY A 50 -8.21 7.90 -5.80
N ALA A 51 -8.23 7.15 -4.69
CA ALA A 51 -7.93 7.66 -3.35
C ALA A 51 -6.41 7.70 -3.09
N HIS A 52 -5.69 8.43 -3.94
CA HIS A 52 -4.21 8.43 -3.96
C HIS A 52 -3.57 8.85 -2.63
N ASP A 53 -4.14 9.83 -1.91
CA ASP A 53 -3.60 10.26 -0.61
C ASP A 53 -3.71 9.15 0.46
N LYS A 54 -4.78 8.35 0.42
CA LYS A 54 -4.93 7.17 1.29
C LYS A 54 -3.97 6.06 0.86
N ALA A 55 -3.81 5.85 -0.44
CA ALA A 55 -2.87 4.87 -0.98
C ALA A 55 -1.44 5.16 -0.54
N ILE A 56 -1.01 6.43 -0.61
CA ILE A 56 0.30 6.87 -0.13
C ILE A 56 0.46 6.54 1.35
N LYS A 57 -0.52 6.90 2.19
CA LYS A 57 -0.47 6.65 3.63
C LYS A 57 -0.30 5.17 3.96
N GLU A 58 -1.06 4.29 3.30
CA GLU A 58 -0.93 2.85 3.56
C GLU A 58 0.40 2.29 3.02
N ALA A 59 0.92 2.80 1.89
CA ALA A 59 2.24 2.41 1.42
C ALA A 59 3.38 2.86 2.36
N MET A 60 3.25 4.04 3.00
CA MET A 60 4.20 4.49 4.02
C MET A 60 4.21 3.55 5.23
N LYS A 61 3.03 3.14 5.73
CA LYS A 61 2.96 2.15 6.83
C LYS A 61 3.61 0.82 6.46
N ALA A 62 3.49 0.37 5.21
CA ALA A 62 4.19 -0.83 4.76
C ALA A 62 5.71 -0.69 4.90
N LEU A 63 6.27 0.51 4.67
CA LEU A 63 7.69 0.80 4.86
C LEU A 63 8.09 1.02 6.32
N GLU A 64 7.18 1.51 7.17
CA GLU A 64 7.38 1.54 8.62
C GLU A 64 7.52 0.12 9.19
N VAL A 65 6.82 -0.85 8.60
CA VAL A 65 6.90 -2.27 8.98
C VAL A 65 8.15 -2.94 8.37
N ASP A 66 8.40 -2.72 7.08
CA ASP A 66 9.58 -3.22 6.38
C ASP A 66 10.07 -2.20 5.35
N LEU A 67 11.13 -1.48 5.71
CA LEU A 67 11.76 -0.45 4.89
C LEU A 67 12.27 -0.99 3.54
N GLY A 68 12.63 -2.28 3.50
CA GLY A 68 13.11 -2.97 2.32
C GLY A 68 11.99 -3.46 1.39
N PHE A 69 10.71 -3.25 1.76
CA PHE A 69 9.59 -3.83 1.02
C PHE A 69 9.37 -3.14 -0.34
N ILE A 70 9.99 -3.69 -1.38
CA ILE A 70 10.05 -3.14 -2.75
C ILE A 70 8.66 -2.76 -3.29
N LYS A 71 7.62 -3.56 -3.02
CA LYS A 71 6.27 -3.26 -3.52
C LYS A 71 5.72 -1.95 -2.95
N ALA A 72 6.01 -1.62 -1.69
CA ALA A 72 5.55 -0.37 -1.08
C ALA A 72 6.20 0.86 -1.72
N HIS A 73 7.48 0.78 -2.08
CA HIS A 73 8.17 1.83 -2.86
C HIS A 73 7.47 2.06 -4.21
N SER A 74 7.12 0.99 -4.93
CA SER A 74 6.36 1.08 -6.18
C SER A 74 4.96 1.67 -5.97
N ARG A 75 4.28 1.36 -4.85
CA ARG A 75 2.97 1.95 -4.51
C ARG A 75 3.07 3.44 -4.21
N LEU A 76 4.10 3.89 -3.50
CA LEU A 76 4.35 5.32 -3.27
C LEU A 76 4.59 6.05 -4.58
N GLY A 77 5.48 5.51 -5.42
CA GLY A 77 5.76 6.07 -6.74
C GLY A 77 4.49 6.27 -7.55
N HIS A 78 3.62 5.24 -7.62
CA HIS A 78 2.32 5.34 -8.30
C HIS A 78 1.38 6.36 -7.64
N GLY A 79 1.26 6.33 -6.31
CA GLY A 79 0.38 7.21 -5.55
C GLY A 79 0.74 8.70 -5.68
N TYR A 80 2.02 9.03 -5.82
CA TYR A 80 2.49 10.40 -6.07
C TYR A 80 2.47 10.78 -7.55
N PHE A 81 2.72 9.82 -8.45
CA PHE A 81 2.75 10.07 -9.89
C PHE A 81 1.36 10.42 -10.45
N CYS A 82 0.31 9.68 -10.08
CA CYS A 82 -1.05 9.90 -10.57
C CYS A 82 -1.59 11.33 -10.31
N PRO A 83 -1.45 11.90 -9.10
CA PRO A 83 -1.90 13.27 -8.82
C PRO A 83 -0.86 14.36 -9.16
N GLY A 84 0.28 14.02 -9.76
CA GLY A 84 1.35 14.97 -10.07
C GLY A 84 2.13 15.51 -8.85
N LYS A 85 2.11 14.80 -7.72
CA LYS A 85 2.70 15.21 -6.44
C LYS A 85 4.13 14.69 -6.26
N TYR A 86 5.02 14.94 -7.22
CA TYR A 86 6.36 14.33 -7.26
C TYR A 86 7.29 14.75 -6.12
N GLU A 87 7.16 16.00 -5.67
CA GLU A 87 8.07 16.64 -4.71
C GLU A 87 8.08 15.96 -3.33
N LYS A 88 6.96 15.34 -2.95
CA LYS A 88 6.78 14.72 -1.63
C LYS A 88 7.40 13.34 -1.49
N VAL A 89 7.77 12.70 -2.60
CA VAL A 89 8.35 11.34 -2.57
C VAL A 89 9.67 11.36 -1.81
N LEU A 90 10.60 12.24 -2.19
CA LEU A 90 11.95 12.29 -1.62
C LEU A 90 11.94 12.61 -0.13
N GLU A 91 11.09 13.54 0.30
CA GLU A 91 10.93 13.90 1.72
C GLU A 91 10.43 12.72 2.56
N VAL A 92 9.46 11.97 2.03
CA VAL A 92 8.91 10.79 2.70
C VAL A 92 9.92 9.65 2.77
N PHE A 93 10.67 9.41 1.70
CA PHE A 93 11.76 8.43 1.72
C PHE A 93 12.81 8.76 2.78
N LEU A 94 13.22 10.02 2.88
CA LEU A 94 14.21 10.47 3.86
C LEU A 94 13.69 10.33 5.30
N THR A 95 12.43 10.68 5.55
CA THR A 95 11.83 10.54 6.88
C THR A 95 11.67 9.08 7.30
N CYS A 96 11.21 8.18 6.43
CA CYS A 96 11.19 6.75 6.72
C CYS A 96 12.59 6.18 7.02
N LEU A 97 13.63 6.67 6.33
CA LEU A 97 15.01 6.23 6.56
C LEU A 97 15.61 6.77 7.88
N LEU A 98 15.19 7.95 8.31
CA LEU A 98 15.70 8.65 9.50
C LEU A 98 15.04 8.21 10.82
N ILE A 99 13.87 7.58 10.77
CA ILE A 99 13.10 7.16 11.95
C ILE A 99 13.53 5.76 12.46
N ASN A 100 14.58 5.15 11.89
CA ASN A 100 15.11 3.85 12.30
C ASN A 100 16.44 3.97 13.07
#